data_AF-A0A7X5VLX5-F1
#
_entry.id   AF-A0A7X5VLX5-F1
#
_cell.length_a   1.000
_cell.length_b   1.000
_cell.length_c   1.000
_cell.angle_alpha   90.00
_cell.angle_beta   90.00
_cell.angle_gamma   90.00
#
_symmetry.space_group_name_H-M   'P 1'
#
loop_
_entity.id
_entity.type
_entity.pdbx_description
1 polymer ?
#
loop_
_entity_poly.entity_id
_entity_poly.type
_entity_poly.pdbx_seq_one_letter_code
_entity_poly.pdbx_strand_id
1 'polypeptide(L)'
;MVTVAAPTRIDRLVDMLELLSIQIDTMLREIAGSSLLEARRQITRDLHFEPRAEELQTIVGMAADEATEGPRHELPRKFLRLRLLADRQLKHVIDTRTLNVDTMRASGEILGDIVGAALRLEAELDRAVTMDESLNQNDRDYLLKIGDVLSCQQDELVAGSVLALRLAELAESLTQGNLEDMEPSLTAAEREHLEAFAAENITQESCRATIDAIAIRSSLERLFTAWRELGKPSEDSEALRKQRDRVLGRIRQNMTALESVSTRLQTQRDAALVAEIESLAAELQEAGRSLFSIKLQLAPVLRDPYIDVDFNERQDRPQDLRERLAASAADEAEAVAGPREASKEELYVGALKEMQGKKQAQIEELRKSQKQTDLEKQRRRMKWMVAASIVLAIASAIVNFVILP
;
A
#
# COMPACT_ATOMS: atom_id res chain seq x y z
N MET A 1 -1.07 37.44 -31.74
CA MET A 1 -0.54 36.48 -30.75
C MET A 1 -1.72 35.69 -30.23
N VAL A 2 -1.80 34.39 -30.53
CA VAL A 2 -2.87 33.53 -30.01
C VAL A 2 -2.40 33.02 -28.66
N THR A 3 -3.00 33.50 -27.58
CA THR A 3 -2.82 32.93 -26.24
C THR A 3 -3.50 31.57 -26.22
N VAL A 4 -2.71 30.50 -26.27
CA VAL A 4 -3.20 29.14 -26.04
C VAL A 4 -3.61 29.08 -24.56
N ALA A 5 -4.88 28.77 -24.30
CA ALA A 5 -5.38 28.62 -22.94
C ALA A 5 -4.58 27.50 -22.24
N ALA A 6 -4.19 27.73 -20.97
CA ALA A 6 -3.53 26.68 -20.19
C ALA A 6 -4.47 25.46 -20.10
N PRO A 7 -3.95 24.23 -20.31
CA PRO A 7 -4.77 23.02 -20.27
C PRO A 7 -5.46 22.91 -18.91
N THR A 8 -6.75 22.55 -18.92
CA THR A 8 -7.51 22.36 -17.69
C THR A 8 -6.98 21.15 -16.93
N ARG A 9 -7.31 21.05 -15.64
CA ARG A 9 -6.91 19.91 -14.80
C ARG A 9 -7.38 18.57 -15.38
N ILE A 10 -8.60 18.55 -15.93
CA ILE A 10 -9.19 17.36 -16.56
C ILE A 10 -8.40 16.97 -17.80
N ASP A 11 -7.99 17.94 -18.63
CA ASP A 11 -7.19 17.68 -19.84
C ASP A 11 -5.87 16.99 -19.46
N ARG A 12 -5.19 17.46 -18.41
CA ARG A 12 -3.95 16.82 -17.93
C ARG A 12 -4.18 15.38 -17.47
N LEU A 13 -5.29 15.10 -16.78
CA LEU A 13 -5.62 13.76 -16.33
C LEU A 13 -5.87 12.82 -17.51
N VAL A 14 -6.59 13.29 -18.52
CA VAL A 14 -6.85 12.56 -19.77
C VAL A 14 -5.54 12.26 -20.48
N ASP A 15 -4.68 13.27 -20.68
CA ASP A 15 -3.37 13.11 -21.32
C ASP A 15 -2.50 12.05 -20.60
N MET A 16 -2.49 12.07 -19.26
CA MET A 16 -1.75 11.08 -18.46
C MET A 16 -2.31 9.65 -18.64
N LEU A 17 -3.64 9.50 -18.70
CA LEU A 17 -4.29 8.20 -18.88
C LEU A 17 -4.12 7.65 -20.31
N GLU A 18 -4.10 8.52 -21.33
CA GLU A 18 -3.81 8.14 -22.71
C GLU A 18 -2.37 7.67 -22.88
N LEU A 19 -1.41 8.42 -22.32
CA LEU A 19 -0.01 8.02 -22.33
C LEU A 19 0.19 6.66 -21.62
N LEU A 20 -0.44 6.47 -20.47
CA LEU A 20 -0.42 5.20 -19.75
C LEU A 20 -1.05 4.06 -20.55
N SER A 21 -2.10 4.33 -21.33
CA SER A 21 -2.72 3.32 -22.19
C SER A 21 -1.71 2.75 -23.19
N ILE A 22 -1.00 3.63 -23.89
CA ILE A 22 0.01 3.23 -24.88
C ILE A 22 1.14 2.43 -24.22
N GLN A 23 1.60 2.87 -23.04
CA GLN A 23 2.64 2.17 -22.28
C GLN A 23 2.19 0.77 -21.85
N ILE A 24 0.96 0.64 -21.34
CA ILE A 24 0.39 -0.64 -20.90
C ILE A 24 0.20 -1.59 -22.08
N ASP A 25 -0.37 -1.13 -23.20
CA ASP A 25 -0.59 -2.01 -24.36
C ASP A 25 0.73 -2.46 -25.00
N THR A 26 1.78 -1.64 -24.91
CA THR A 26 3.14 -2.05 -25.32
C THR A 26 3.71 -3.07 -24.35
N MET A 27 3.65 -2.80 -23.04
CA MET A 27 4.14 -3.69 -22.00
C MET A 27 3.44 -5.06 -22.01
N LEU A 28 2.11 -5.09 -22.12
CA LEU A 28 1.32 -6.33 -22.14
C LEU A 28 1.73 -7.25 -23.30
N ARG A 29 1.99 -6.68 -24.49
CA ARG A 29 2.48 -7.45 -25.65
C ARG A 29 3.87 -8.02 -25.43
N GLU A 30 4.75 -7.28 -24.76
CA GLU A 30 6.12 -7.72 -24.49
C GLU A 30 6.21 -8.80 -23.41
N ILE A 31 5.29 -8.79 -22.43
CA ILE A 31 5.27 -9.81 -21.37
C ILE A 31 4.45 -11.05 -21.73
N ALA A 32 3.75 -11.05 -22.88
CA ALA A 32 2.97 -12.19 -23.33
C ALA A 32 3.88 -13.41 -23.56
N GLY A 33 3.67 -14.47 -22.76
CA GLY A 33 4.49 -15.68 -22.79
C GLY A 33 5.80 -15.62 -21.99
N SER A 34 6.10 -14.49 -21.34
CA SER A 34 7.26 -14.33 -20.47
C SER A 34 7.07 -15.02 -19.12
N SER A 35 8.18 -15.40 -18.47
CA SER A 35 8.11 -15.91 -17.10
C SER A 35 7.66 -14.82 -16.11
N LEU A 36 7.06 -15.20 -14.96
CA LEU A 36 6.63 -14.22 -13.95
C LEU A 36 7.76 -13.30 -13.48
N LEU A 37 8.98 -13.83 -13.34
CA LEU A 37 10.14 -13.04 -12.92
C LEU A 37 10.54 -11.99 -13.97
N GLU A 38 10.49 -12.38 -15.25
CA GLU A 38 10.79 -11.49 -16.38
C GLU A 38 9.71 -10.43 -16.54
N ALA A 39 8.43 -10.82 -16.46
CA ALA A 39 7.31 -9.91 -16.47
C ALA A 39 7.42 -8.87 -15.34
N ARG A 40 7.75 -9.29 -14.11
CA ARG A 40 7.95 -8.34 -12.99
C ARG A 40 9.05 -7.33 -13.28
N ARG A 41 10.20 -7.80 -13.78
CA ARG A 41 11.33 -6.91 -14.13
C ARG A 41 10.94 -5.91 -15.22
N GLN A 42 10.23 -6.36 -16.23
CA GLN A 42 9.72 -5.50 -17.32
C GLN A 42 8.77 -4.43 -16.78
N ILE A 43 7.74 -4.84 -16.02
CA ILE A 43 6.75 -3.94 -15.40
C ILE A 43 7.45 -2.88 -14.53
N THR A 44 8.37 -3.29 -13.66
CA THR A 44 9.09 -2.35 -12.79
C THR A 44 9.99 -1.40 -13.56
N ARG A 45 10.64 -1.86 -14.63
CA ARG A 45 11.48 -1.01 -15.46
C ARG A 45 10.67 0.03 -16.23
N ASP A 46 9.63 -0.40 -16.92
CA ASP A 46 8.94 0.43 -17.92
C ASP A 46 7.85 1.30 -17.29
N LEU A 47 7.20 0.78 -16.24
CA LEU A 47 6.07 1.46 -15.60
C LEU A 47 6.43 2.09 -14.25
N HIS A 48 7.62 1.80 -13.71
CA HIS A 48 8.05 2.18 -12.36
C HIS A 48 7.11 1.70 -11.26
N PHE A 49 6.49 0.54 -11.49
CA PHE A 49 5.52 -0.09 -10.60
C PHE A 49 6.06 -1.44 -10.12
N GLU A 50 5.97 -1.70 -8.82
CA GLU A 50 6.39 -2.98 -8.24
C GLU A 50 5.14 -3.80 -7.84
N PRO A 51 4.63 -4.65 -8.75
CA PRO A 51 3.39 -5.38 -8.49
C PRO A 51 3.57 -6.41 -7.36
N ARG A 52 2.54 -6.52 -6.52
CA ARG A 52 2.34 -7.66 -5.61
C ARG A 52 2.20 -8.95 -6.41
N ALA A 53 2.40 -10.09 -5.74
CA ALA A 53 2.36 -11.40 -6.42
C ALA A 53 1.03 -11.64 -7.18
N GLU A 54 -0.10 -11.26 -6.57
CA GLU A 54 -1.43 -11.39 -7.17
C GLU A 54 -1.63 -10.39 -8.31
N GLU A 55 -1.21 -9.13 -8.15
CA GLU A 55 -1.25 -8.11 -9.20
C GLU A 55 -0.42 -8.56 -10.41
N LEU A 56 0.78 -9.12 -10.19
CA LEU A 56 1.65 -9.65 -11.25
C LEU A 56 1.00 -10.80 -12.01
N GLN A 57 0.42 -11.78 -11.30
CA GLN A 57 -0.28 -12.90 -11.93
C GLN A 57 -1.46 -12.42 -12.77
N THR A 58 -2.21 -11.45 -12.25
CA THR A 58 -3.35 -10.85 -12.93
C THR A 58 -2.91 -10.10 -14.19
N ILE A 59 -1.84 -9.29 -14.13
CA ILE A 59 -1.29 -8.58 -15.29
C ILE A 59 -0.77 -9.56 -16.36
N VAL A 60 -0.09 -10.63 -15.97
CA VAL A 60 0.37 -11.67 -16.91
C VAL A 60 -0.82 -12.42 -17.53
N GLY A 61 -1.88 -12.66 -16.76
CA GLY A 61 -3.15 -13.20 -17.29
C GLY A 61 -3.79 -12.29 -18.33
N MET A 62 -3.82 -10.98 -18.06
CA MET A 62 -4.31 -9.97 -19.01
C MET A 62 -3.52 -9.97 -20.33
N ALA A 63 -2.19 -10.15 -20.25
CA ALA A 63 -1.32 -10.23 -21.42
C ALA A 63 -1.58 -11.48 -22.27
N ALA A 64 -1.96 -12.60 -21.66
CA ALA A 64 -2.32 -13.82 -22.38
C ALA A 64 -3.68 -13.72 -23.09
N ASP A 65 -4.57 -12.85 -22.61
CA ASP A 65 -5.94 -12.66 -23.11
C ASP A 65 -6.05 -11.58 -24.22
N GLU A 66 -4.98 -11.30 -25.00
CA GLU A 66 -4.95 -10.22 -26.00
C GLU A 66 -6.08 -10.30 -27.04
N ALA A 67 -6.49 -11.52 -27.41
CA ALA A 67 -7.55 -11.75 -28.41
C ALA A 67 -8.98 -11.60 -27.87
N THR A 68 -9.17 -11.36 -26.57
CA THR A 68 -10.50 -11.11 -26.00
C THR A 68 -10.98 -9.70 -26.34
N GLU A 69 -12.27 -9.53 -26.60
CA GLU A 69 -12.90 -8.22 -26.86
C GLU A 69 -13.93 -7.89 -25.75
N GLY A 70 -14.43 -6.64 -25.75
CA GLY A 70 -15.49 -6.21 -24.85
C GLY A 70 -15.05 -5.99 -23.40
N PRO A 71 -15.95 -6.12 -22.41
CA PRO A 71 -15.67 -5.78 -21.01
C PRO A 71 -14.48 -6.56 -20.42
N ARG A 72 -14.31 -7.83 -20.82
CA ARG A 72 -13.18 -8.68 -20.40
C ARG A 72 -11.83 -8.12 -20.83
N HIS A 73 -11.79 -7.37 -21.94
CA HIS A 73 -10.60 -6.73 -22.44
C HIS A 73 -10.40 -5.32 -21.86
N GLU A 74 -11.46 -4.53 -21.83
CA GLU A 74 -11.39 -3.09 -21.52
C GLU A 74 -11.26 -2.79 -20.02
N LEU A 75 -12.06 -3.45 -19.17
CA LEU A 75 -12.11 -3.15 -17.74
C LEU A 75 -10.76 -3.41 -17.05
N PRO A 76 -10.09 -4.57 -17.23
CA PRO A 76 -8.76 -4.78 -16.69
C PRO A 76 -7.74 -3.69 -17.02
N ARG A 77 -7.75 -3.20 -18.26
CA ARG A 77 -6.85 -2.12 -18.69
C ARG A 77 -7.22 -0.78 -18.06
N LYS A 78 -8.51 -0.48 -17.86
CA LYS A 78 -8.95 0.70 -17.10
C LYS A 78 -8.48 0.63 -15.64
N PHE A 79 -8.64 -0.52 -14.98
CA PHE A 79 -8.17 -0.72 -13.60
C PHE A 79 -6.65 -0.55 -13.50
N LEU A 80 -5.89 -1.21 -14.38
CA LEU A 80 -4.44 -1.12 -14.38
C LEU A 80 -3.95 0.32 -14.64
N ARG A 81 -4.54 1.05 -15.60
CA ARG A 81 -4.22 2.46 -15.84
C ARG A 81 -4.42 3.31 -14.60
N LEU A 82 -5.59 3.19 -13.98
CA LEU A 82 -5.93 4.01 -12.82
C LEU A 82 -5.05 3.66 -11.62
N ARG A 83 -4.76 2.37 -11.41
CA ARG A 83 -3.86 1.88 -10.36
C ARG A 83 -2.44 2.41 -10.53
N LEU A 84 -1.89 2.39 -11.73
CA LEU A 84 -0.55 2.91 -12.03
C LEU A 84 -0.49 4.43 -11.85
N LEU A 85 -1.53 5.14 -12.29
CA LEU A 85 -1.62 6.58 -12.08
C LEU A 85 -1.69 6.93 -10.59
N ALA A 86 -2.55 6.23 -9.84
CA ALA A 86 -2.68 6.35 -8.40
C ALA A 86 -1.34 6.17 -7.69
N ASP A 87 -0.62 5.08 -7.99
CA ASP A 87 0.68 4.76 -7.39
C ASP A 87 1.72 5.84 -7.70
N ARG A 88 1.82 6.29 -8.97
CA ARG A 88 2.73 7.37 -9.38
C ARG A 88 2.45 8.68 -8.64
N GLN A 89 1.17 9.05 -8.50
CA GLN A 89 0.79 10.30 -7.83
C GLN A 89 0.99 10.22 -6.32
N LEU A 90 0.68 9.09 -5.68
CA LEU A 90 0.96 8.86 -4.26
C LEU A 90 2.46 8.92 -3.99
N LYS A 91 3.25 8.20 -4.79
CA LYS A 91 4.71 8.23 -4.71
C LYS A 91 5.25 9.64 -4.90
N HIS A 92 4.72 10.40 -5.85
CA HIS A 92 5.12 11.79 -6.03
C HIS A 92 4.86 12.63 -4.78
N VAL A 93 3.69 12.54 -4.16
CA VAL A 93 3.38 13.28 -2.91
C VAL A 93 4.30 12.87 -1.75
N ILE A 94 4.60 11.58 -1.63
CA ILE A 94 5.41 11.02 -0.53
C ILE A 94 6.90 11.33 -0.71
N ASP A 95 7.43 11.16 -1.92
CA ASP A 95 8.86 11.27 -2.22
C ASP A 95 9.30 12.71 -2.52
N THR A 96 8.36 13.65 -2.73
CA THR A 96 8.74 15.04 -3.03
C THR A 96 9.41 15.68 -1.83
N ARG A 97 10.68 16.06 -2.03
CA ARG A 97 11.54 16.68 -1.02
C ARG A 97 11.35 18.19 -0.87
N THR A 98 10.51 18.82 -1.69
CA THR A 98 10.25 20.26 -1.66
C THR A 98 8.78 20.56 -1.35
N LEU A 99 8.52 21.64 -0.61
CA LEU A 99 7.17 22.12 -0.34
C LEU A 99 6.73 23.12 -1.41
N ASN A 100 6.74 22.70 -2.68
CA ASN A 100 6.23 23.56 -3.75
C ASN A 100 4.69 23.59 -3.70
N VAL A 101 4.13 24.76 -3.39
CA VAL A 101 2.68 24.99 -3.20
C VAL A 101 1.86 24.51 -4.39
N ASP A 102 2.22 24.92 -5.61
CA ASP A 102 1.46 24.58 -6.82
C ASP A 102 1.51 23.09 -7.12
N THR A 103 2.68 22.46 -6.93
CA THR A 103 2.87 21.03 -7.16
C THR A 103 2.07 20.19 -6.17
N MET A 104 2.11 20.53 -4.88
CA MET A 104 1.36 19.83 -3.84
C MET A 104 -0.15 20.00 -4.03
N ARG A 105 -0.62 21.22 -4.37
CA ARG A 105 -2.03 21.49 -4.66
C ARG A 105 -2.51 20.69 -5.87
N ALA A 106 -1.78 20.75 -6.99
CA ALA A 106 -2.11 20.00 -8.19
C ALA A 106 -2.17 18.49 -7.93
N SER A 107 -1.20 17.95 -7.18
CA SER A 107 -1.16 16.53 -6.81
C SER A 107 -2.35 16.13 -5.94
N GLY A 108 -2.70 16.95 -4.95
CA GLY A 108 -3.85 16.72 -4.08
C GLY A 108 -5.18 16.70 -4.83
N GLU A 109 -5.35 17.61 -5.79
CA GLU A 109 -6.53 17.66 -6.66
C GLU A 109 -6.60 16.46 -7.62
N ILE A 110 -5.48 16.09 -8.25
CA ILE A 110 -5.39 14.91 -9.12
C ILE A 110 -5.74 13.65 -8.34
N LEU A 111 -5.19 13.46 -7.13
CA LEU A 111 -5.53 12.32 -6.27
C LEU A 111 -7.02 12.30 -5.93
N GLY A 112 -7.63 13.45 -5.66
CA GLY A 112 -9.08 13.57 -5.46
C GLY A 112 -9.90 13.15 -6.68
N ASP A 113 -9.49 13.56 -7.88
CA ASP A 113 -10.12 13.16 -9.13
C ASP A 113 -9.96 11.65 -9.40
N ILE A 114 -8.81 11.07 -9.04
CA ILE A 114 -8.53 9.62 -9.12
C ILE A 114 -9.45 8.84 -8.18
N VAL A 115 -9.69 9.29 -6.94
CA VAL A 115 -10.66 8.65 -6.03
C VAL A 115 -12.05 8.60 -6.68
N GLY A 116 -12.50 9.73 -7.25
CA GLY A 116 -13.78 9.78 -7.97
C GLY A 116 -13.83 8.86 -9.18
N ALA A 117 -12.72 8.72 -9.92
CA ALA A 117 -12.62 7.81 -11.06
C ALA A 117 -12.64 6.33 -10.62
N ALA A 118 -11.99 5.99 -9.50
CA ALA A 118 -11.96 4.64 -8.97
C ALA A 118 -13.36 4.15 -8.59
N LEU A 119 -14.11 4.98 -7.85
CA LEU A 119 -15.50 4.68 -7.49
C LEU A 119 -16.41 4.49 -8.71
N ARG A 120 -16.23 5.31 -9.76
CA ARG A 120 -16.99 5.16 -11.01
C ARG A 120 -16.64 3.87 -11.75
N LEU A 121 -15.36 3.48 -11.74
CA LEU A 121 -14.90 2.25 -12.38
C LEU A 121 -15.38 1.00 -11.63
N GLU A 122 -15.40 1.02 -10.31
CA GLU A 122 -16.01 -0.04 -9.48
C GLU A 122 -17.50 -0.18 -9.78
N ALA A 123 -18.23 0.94 -9.90
CA ALA A 123 -19.65 0.92 -10.29
C ALA A 123 -19.87 0.50 -11.76
N GLU A 124 -18.89 0.70 -12.65
CA GLU A 124 -18.92 0.15 -14.01
C GLU A 124 -18.71 -1.36 -14.01
N LEU A 125 -17.75 -1.86 -13.22
CA LEU A 125 -17.51 -3.28 -13.01
C LEU A 125 -18.75 -3.98 -12.47
N ASP A 126 -19.36 -3.45 -11.41
CA ASP A 126 -20.55 -4.04 -10.79
C ASP A 126 -21.73 -4.10 -11.79
N ARG A 127 -21.92 -3.05 -12.60
CA ARG A 127 -22.91 -3.05 -13.68
C ARG A 127 -22.60 -4.08 -14.76
N ALA A 128 -21.35 -4.21 -15.20
CA ALA A 128 -20.97 -5.20 -16.20
C ALA A 128 -21.21 -6.62 -15.67
N VAL A 129 -20.78 -6.91 -14.45
CA VAL A 129 -20.92 -8.23 -13.82
C VAL A 129 -22.38 -8.59 -13.55
N THR A 130 -23.26 -7.63 -13.28
CA THR A 130 -24.68 -7.89 -12.97
C THR A 130 -25.58 -7.89 -14.20
N MET A 131 -25.41 -6.92 -15.09
CA MET A 131 -26.37 -6.61 -16.16
C MET A 131 -25.96 -7.10 -17.55
N ASP A 132 -24.67 -7.41 -17.78
CA ASP A 132 -24.22 -7.82 -19.11
C ASP A 132 -24.45 -9.33 -19.32
N GLU A 133 -25.50 -9.65 -20.06
CA GLU A 133 -25.87 -11.02 -20.42
C GLU A 133 -24.85 -11.72 -21.33
N SER A 134 -23.94 -10.96 -21.98
CA SER A 134 -22.91 -11.54 -22.85
C SER A 134 -21.77 -12.20 -22.07
N LEU A 135 -21.59 -11.85 -20.80
CA LEU A 135 -20.54 -12.40 -19.95
C LEU A 135 -20.97 -13.74 -19.35
N ASN A 136 -20.19 -14.79 -19.66
CA ASN A 136 -20.35 -16.09 -18.99
C ASN A 136 -19.82 -16.01 -17.55
N GLN A 137 -20.07 -17.05 -16.75
CA GLN A 137 -19.68 -17.07 -15.34
C GLN A 137 -18.15 -16.92 -15.15
N ASN A 138 -17.34 -17.54 -16.00
CA ASN A 138 -15.88 -17.44 -15.90
C ASN A 138 -15.40 -16.00 -16.15
N ASP A 139 -16.04 -15.27 -17.08
CA ASP A 139 -15.72 -13.87 -17.35
C ASP A 139 -16.09 -12.99 -16.15
N ARG A 140 -17.25 -13.27 -15.51
CA ARG A 140 -17.69 -12.57 -14.30
C ARG A 140 -16.72 -12.79 -13.15
N ASP A 141 -16.34 -14.06 -12.90
CA ASP A 141 -15.39 -14.42 -11.84
C ASP A 141 -14.01 -13.78 -12.09
N TYR A 142 -13.56 -13.76 -13.36
CA TYR A 142 -12.33 -13.08 -13.76
C TYR A 142 -12.39 -11.57 -13.48
N LEU A 143 -13.47 -10.91 -13.89
CA LEU A 143 -13.64 -9.47 -13.72
C LEU A 143 -13.75 -9.07 -12.23
N LEU A 144 -14.43 -9.86 -11.41
CA LEU A 144 -14.47 -9.65 -9.95
C LEU A 144 -13.06 -9.77 -9.34
N LYS A 145 -12.31 -10.81 -9.70
CA LYS A 145 -10.91 -10.96 -9.26
C LYS A 145 -10.04 -9.78 -9.69
N ILE A 146 -10.23 -9.28 -10.91
CA ILE A 146 -9.53 -8.10 -11.43
C ILE A 146 -9.84 -6.88 -10.57
N GLY A 147 -11.12 -6.64 -10.27
CA GLY A 147 -11.55 -5.57 -9.38
C GLY A 147 -10.86 -5.69 -8.01
N ASP A 148 -10.95 -6.84 -7.38
CA ASP A 148 -10.36 -7.05 -6.04
C ASP A 148 -8.85 -6.81 -6.01
N VAL A 149 -8.12 -7.28 -7.04
CA VAL A 149 -6.66 -7.24 -7.07
C VAL A 149 -6.11 -5.89 -7.55
N LEU A 150 -6.73 -5.29 -8.57
CA LEU A 150 -6.23 -4.07 -9.23
C LEU A 150 -6.96 -2.79 -8.79
N SER A 151 -7.97 -2.87 -7.94
CA SER A 151 -8.59 -1.68 -7.35
C SER A 151 -7.57 -0.82 -6.63
N CYS A 152 -7.77 0.50 -6.74
CA CYS A 152 -6.96 1.44 -5.99
C CYS A 152 -7.29 1.33 -4.51
N GLN A 153 -6.28 1.41 -3.64
CA GLN A 153 -6.51 1.50 -2.21
C GLN A 153 -7.08 2.88 -1.89
N GLN A 154 -8.41 2.96 -1.75
CA GLN A 154 -9.12 4.23 -1.63
C GLN A 154 -8.64 5.03 -0.41
N ASP A 155 -8.35 4.36 0.70
CA ASP A 155 -7.84 5.00 1.92
C ASP A 155 -6.48 5.67 1.69
N GLU A 156 -5.56 5.02 0.96
CA GLU A 156 -4.26 5.60 0.62
C GLU A 156 -4.43 6.83 -0.29
N LEU A 157 -5.32 6.75 -1.28
CA LEU A 157 -5.61 7.87 -2.18
C LEU A 157 -6.22 9.08 -1.45
N VAL A 158 -7.19 8.83 -0.56
CA VAL A 158 -7.80 9.87 0.28
C VAL A 158 -6.73 10.47 1.20
N ALA A 159 -5.93 9.63 1.85
CA ALA A 159 -4.83 10.07 2.71
C ALA A 159 -3.84 10.96 1.95
N GLY A 160 -3.40 10.53 0.77
CA GLY A 160 -2.47 11.28 -0.08
C GLY A 160 -3.06 12.61 -0.58
N SER A 161 -4.33 12.61 -0.99
CA SER A 161 -5.02 13.83 -1.42
C SER A 161 -5.12 14.85 -0.30
N VAL A 162 -5.56 14.42 0.89
CA VAL A 162 -5.64 15.28 2.08
C VAL A 162 -4.25 15.80 2.44
N LEU A 163 -3.26 14.92 2.55
CA LEU A 163 -1.91 15.30 2.95
C LEU A 163 -1.31 16.33 1.98
N ALA A 164 -1.38 16.08 0.66
CA ALA A 164 -0.86 17.01 -0.35
C ALA A 164 -1.49 18.40 -0.25
N LEU A 165 -2.82 18.49 -0.08
CA LEU A 165 -3.50 19.78 0.09
C LEU A 165 -3.07 20.48 1.38
N ARG A 166 -2.86 19.75 2.48
CA ARG A 166 -2.39 20.35 3.75
C ARG A 166 -0.96 20.80 3.72
N LEU A 167 -0.10 20.07 3.04
CA LEU A 167 1.28 20.51 2.79
C LEU A 167 1.31 21.77 1.93
N ALA A 168 0.43 21.88 0.92
CA ALA A 168 0.30 23.10 0.13
C ALA A 168 -0.15 24.30 0.97
N GLU A 169 -1.17 24.13 1.83
CA GLU A 169 -1.62 25.17 2.77
C GLU A 169 -0.50 25.60 3.72
N LEU A 170 0.22 24.63 4.31
CA LEU A 170 1.30 24.89 5.25
C LEU A 170 2.47 25.62 4.57
N ALA A 171 2.83 25.20 3.36
CA ALA A 171 3.85 25.87 2.55
C ALA A 171 3.45 27.30 2.21
N GLU A 172 2.17 27.53 1.85
CA GLU A 172 1.65 28.85 1.56
C GLU A 172 1.73 29.78 2.79
N SER A 173 1.30 29.30 3.95
CA SER A 173 1.42 30.06 5.21
C SER A 173 2.87 30.37 5.59
N LEU A 174 3.79 29.44 5.32
CA LEU A 174 5.20 29.68 5.55
C LEU A 174 5.75 30.76 4.62
N THR A 175 5.42 30.72 3.33
CA THR A 175 5.87 31.73 2.35
C THR A 175 5.30 33.13 2.62
N GLN A 176 4.12 33.22 3.21
CA GLN A 176 3.46 34.47 3.55
C GLN A 176 3.89 35.03 4.93
N GLY A 177 4.67 34.29 5.71
CA GLY A 177 5.15 34.73 7.03
C GLY A 177 4.05 34.81 8.10
N ASN A 178 2.92 34.15 7.88
CA ASN A 178 1.73 34.14 8.75
C ASN A 178 1.52 32.77 9.44
N LEU A 179 2.61 32.03 9.64
CA LEU A 179 2.59 30.72 10.29
C LEU A 179 2.04 30.78 11.72
N GLU A 180 2.37 31.83 12.48
CA GLU A 180 1.89 32.02 13.86
C GLU A 180 0.38 32.23 13.94
N ASP A 181 -0.20 32.95 12.98
CA ASP A 181 -1.64 33.25 12.93
C ASP A 181 -2.45 32.02 12.50
N MET A 182 -1.92 31.25 11.55
CA MET A 182 -2.63 30.13 10.93
C MET A 182 -2.51 28.84 11.73
N GLU A 183 -1.37 28.63 12.40
CA GLU A 183 -1.05 27.39 13.11
C GLU A 183 -0.49 27.71 14.52
N PRO A 184 -1.31 28.32 15.41
CA PRO A 184 -0.87 28.78 16.73
C PRO A 184 -0.44 27.65 17.68
N SER A 185 -0.72 26.40 17.32
CA SER A 185 -0.34 25.21 18.10
C SER A 185 1.05 24.67 17.77
N LEU A 186 1.76 25.27 16.80
CA LEU A 186 3.12 24.83 16.46
C LEU A 186 4.11 25.14 17.58
N THR A 187 4.84 24.12 18.00
CA THR A 187 5.98 24.29 18.91
C THR A 187 7.13 25.01 18.20
N ALA A 188 8.07 25.58 18.98
CA ALA A 188 9.26 26.22 18.41
C ALA A 188 10.10 25.25 17.56
N ALA A 189 10.21 23.98 17.99
CA ALA A 189 10.95 22.94 17.26
C ALA A 189 10.27 22.60 15.93
N GLU A 190 8.94 22.41 15.91
CA GLU A 190 8.21 22.15 14.66
C GLU A 190 8.34 23.31 13.67
N ARG A 191 8.34 24.56 14.15
CA ARG A 191 8.58 25.74 13.30
C ARG A 191 9.97 25.73 12.69
N GLU A 192 10.99 25.47 13.50
CA GLU A 192 12.38 25.34 13.02
C GLU A 192 12.49 24.25 11.95
N HIS A 193 11.81 23.12 12.11
CA HIS A 193 11.82 22.03 11.13
C HIS A 193 11.16 22.44 9.80
N LEU A 194 10.03 23.15 9.87
CA LEU A 194 9.33 23.66 8.68
C LEU A 194 10.18 24.70 7.92
N GLU A 195 10.76 25.64 8.64
CA GLU A 195 11.63 26.68 8.07
C GLU A 195 12.86 26.06 7.42
N ALA A 196 13.52 25.12 8.09
CA ALA A 196 14.69 24.43 7.57
C ALA A 196 14.36 23.58 6.33
N PHE A 197 13.17 22.96 6.29
CA PHE A 197 12.73 22.20 5.11
C PHE A 197 12.43 23.10 3.93
N ALA A 198 11.75 24.23 4.15
CA ALA A 198 11.44 25.18 3.08
C ALA A 198 12.66 25.90 2.52
N ALA A 199 13.69 26.09 3.34
CA ALA A 199 14.97 26.61 2.90
C ALA A 199 15.80 25.60 2.08
N GLU A 200 15.27 24.39 1.80
CA GLU A 200 15.97 23.27 1.16
C GLU A 200 17.27 22.86 1.87
N ASN A 201 17.43 23.28 3.13
CA ASN A 201 18.62 22.99 3.94
C ASN A 201 18.60 21.57 4.51
N ILE A 202 17.49 20.85 4.34
CA ILE A 202 17.30 19.49 4.82
C ILE A 202 17.26 18.54 3.61
N THR A 203 18.27 17.69 3.52
CA THR A 203 18.36 16.62 2.50
C THR A 203 17.84 15.27 2.99
N GLN A 204 17.46 15.15 4.26
CA GLN A 204 17.05 13.89 4.88
C GLN A 204 15.54 13.63 4.71
N GLU A 205 15.20 12.45 4.20
CA GLU A 205 13.82 11.92 4.10
C GLU A 205 13.09 11.88 5.45
N SER A 206 13.86 11.89 6.52
CA SER A 206 13.39 11.75 7.88
C SER A 206 12.62 12.96 8.40
N CYS A 207 12.96 14.17 7.94
CA CYS A 207 12.21 15.37 8.29
C CYS A 207 10.85 15.45 7.58
N ARG A 208 10.67 14.72 6.46
CA ARG A 208 9.42 14.76 5.71
C ARG A 208 8.26 14.13 6.50
N ALA A 209 8.48 13.00 7.17
CA ALA A 209 7.40 12.38 7.95
C ALA A 209 6.99 13.24 9.15
N THR A 210 7.93 13.95 9.79
CA THR A 210 7.62 14.95 10.83
C THR A 210 6.74 16.07 10.27
N ILE A 211 7.06 16.58 9.08
CA ILE A 211 6.27 17.65 8.42
C ILE A 211 4.89 17.16 8.02
N ASP A 212 4.79 15.94 7.50
CA ASP A 212 3.50 15.32 7.18
C ASP A 212 2.64 15.19 8.45
N ALA A 213 3.26 14.83 9.58
CA ALA A 213 2.60 14.76 10.87
C ALA A 213 2.10 16.13 11.36
N ILE A 214 2.93 17.16 11.24
CA ILE A 214 2.56 18.53 11.55
C ILE A 214 1.36 18.96 10.71
N ALA A 215 1.43 18.78 9.38
CA ALA A 215 0.37 19.19 8.45
C ALA A 215 -0.98 18.53 8.77
N ILE A 216 -0.99 17.23 9.09
CA ILE A 216 -2.22 16.52 9.45
C ILE A 216 -2.72 16.93 10.84
N ARG A 217 -1.84 17.05 11.84
CA ARG A 217 -2.22 17.48 13.20
C ARG A 217 -2.90 18.85 13.17
N SER A 218 -2.22 19.83 12.57
CA SER A 218 -2.70 21.20 12.37
C SER A 218 -4.08 21.26 11.70
N SER A 219 -4.25 20.50 10.61
CA SER A 219 -5.54 20.40 9.91
C SER A 219 -6.65 19.85 10.82
N LEU A 220 -6.36 18.80 11.59
CA LEU A 220 -7.31 18.19 12.51
C LEU A 220 -7.69 19.13 13.66
N GLU A 221 -6.74 19.87 14.21
CA GLU A 221 -7.00 20.88 15.24
C GLU A 221 -7.91 22.00 14.72
N ARG A 222 -7.65 22.52 13.50
CA ARG A 222 -8.53 23.51 12.86
C ARG A 222 -9.94 22.97 12.65
N LEU A 223 -10.08 21.73 12.15
CA LEU A 223 -11.38 21.09 11.96
C LEU A 223 -12.09 20.84 13.29
N PHE A 224 -11.35 20.52 14.34
CA PHE A 224 -11.90 20.31 15.67
C PHE A 224 -12.38 21.61 16.31
N THR A 225 -11.64 22.70 16.15
CA THR A 225 -12.07 24.05 16.55
C THR A 225 -13.35 24.45 15.80
N ALA A 226 -13.37 24.29 14.47
CA ALA A 226 -14.56 24.56 13.67
C ALA A 226 -15.75 23.71 14.12
N TRP A 227 -15.54 22.43 14.46
CA TRP A 227 -16.58 21.57 14.99
C TRP A 227 -17.16 22.09 16.32
N ARG A 228 -16.30 22.58 17.22
CA ARG A 228 -16.70 23.15 18.51
C ARG A 228 -17.50 24.44 18.33
N GLU A 229 -17.08 25.31 17.42
CA GLU A 229 -17.75 26.59 17.14
C GLU A 229 -19.18 26.42 16.58
N LEU A 230 -19.44 25.32 15.86
CA LEU A 230 -20.80 25.01 15.40
C LEU A 230 -21.77 24.70 16.54
N GLY A 231 -21.28 24.41 17.75
CA GLY A 231 -22.10 24.08 18.90
C GLY A 231 -23.04 22.90 18.67
N LYS A 232 -24.07 22.78 19.51
CA LYS A 232 -25.11 21.76 19.32
C LYS A 232 -25.96 22.08 18.08
N PRO A 233 -26.29 21.08 17.25
CA PRO A 233 -27.38 21.25 16.32
C PRO A 233 -28.66 21.48 17.15
N SER A 234 -29.27 22.67 17.05
CA SER A 234 -30.67 22.81 17.43
C SER A 234 -31.50 21.91 16.50
N GLU A 235 -32.62 21.37 16.99
CA GLU A 235 -33.45 20.46 16.19
C GLU A 235 -33.94 21.10 14.87
N ASP A 236 -33.94 22.43 14.79
CA ASP A 236 -34.57 23.21 13.72
C ASP A 236 -33.63 23.71 12.62
N SER A 237 -32.30 23.53 12.73
CA SER A 237 -31.36 24.05 11.71
C SER A 237 -30.77 22.97 10.81
N GLU A 238 -31.46 22.66 9.71
CA GLU A 238 -30.95 21.79 8.64
C GLU A 238 -29.60 22.30 8.09
N ALA A 239 -29.42 23.62 8.01
CA ALA A 239 -28.17 24.25 7.56
C ALA A 239 -27.00 23.91 8.49
N LEU A 240 -27.21 23.98 9.81
CA LEU A 240 -26.19 23.65 10.81
C LEU A 240 -25.84 22.16 10.79
N ARG A 241 -26.85 21.28 10.64
CA ARG A 241 -26.63 19.84 10.45
C ARG A 241 -25.75 19.57 9.23
N LYS A 242 -26.09 20.15 8.07
CA LYS A 242 -25.27 20.03 6.84
C LYS A 242 -23.84 20.55 7.04
N GLN A 243 -23.64 21.63 7.79
CA GLN A 243 -22.31 22.16 8.06
C GLN A 243 -21.51 21.21 8.98
N ARG A 244 -22.13 20.66 10.03
CA ARG A 244 -21.53 19.64 10.89
C ARG A 244 -21.15 18.40 10.08
N ASP A 245 -22.06 17.88 9.25
CA ASP A 245 -21.78 16.70 8.43
C ASP A 245 -20.59 16.93 7.48
N ARG A 246 -20.46 18.14 6.91
CA ARG A 246 -19.29 18.52 6.11
C ARG A 246 -18.00 18.53 6.93
N VAL A 247 -18.00 19.12 8.12
CA VAL A 247 -16.82 19.14 9.01
C VAL A 247 -16.45 17.73 9.45
N LEU A 248 -17.43 16.92 9.87
CA LEU A 248 -17.23 15.53 10.26
C LEU A 248 -16.68 14.68 9.12
N GLY A 249 -17.19 14.88 7.89
CA GLY A 249 -16.64 14.24 6.69
C GLY A 249 -15.16 14.58 6.48
N ARG A 250 -14.78 15.85 6.63
CA ARG A 250 -13.37 16.28 6.55
C ARG A 250 -12.53 15.71 7.69
N ILE A 251 -13.06 15.63 8.92
CA ILE A 251 -12.37 15.00 10.06
C ILE A 251 -12.08 13.53 9.71
N ARG A 252 -13.09 12.78 9.23
CA ARG A 252 -12.90 11.37 8.84
C ARG A 252 -11.83 11.19 7.76
N GLN A 253 -11.84 12.02 6.72
CA GLN A 253 -10.79 11.99 5.69
C GLN A 253 -9.39 12.28 6.26
N ASN A 254 -9.27 13.24 7.19
CA ASN A 254 -8.01 13.55 7.84
C ASN A 254 -7.58 12.45 8.84
N MET A 255 -8.52 11.70 9.41
CA MET A 255 -8.21 10.52 10.22
C MET A 255 -7.60 9.40 9.38
N THR A 256 -8.10 9.18 8.16
CA THR A 256 -7.47 8.25 7.20
C THR A 256 -6.03 8.68 6.88
N ALA A 257 -5.81 9.98 6.66
CA ALA A 257 -4.47 10.53 6.46
C ALA A 257 -3.57 10.36 7.69
N LEU A 258 -4.10 10.58 8.90
CA LEU A 258 -3.40 10.38 10.16
C LEU A 258 -2.92 8.93 10.32
N GLU A 259 -3.74 7.95 9.96
CA GLU A 259 -3.37 6.52 10.06
C GLU A 259 -2.24 6.15 9.08
N SER A 260 -2.30 6.67 7.86
CA SER A 260 -1.23 6.52 6.87
C SER A 260 0.08 7.16 7.35
N VAL A 261 0.04 8.41 7.83
CA VAL A 261 1.22 9.12 8.35
C VAL A 261 1.77 8.44 9.61
N SER A 262 0.91 7.96 10.51
CA SER A 262 1.33 7.25 11.72
C SER A 262 2.08 5.95 11.39
N THR A 263 1.60 5.19 10.40
CA THR A 263 2.27 3.97 9.92
C THR A 263 3.65 4.27 9.34
N ARG A 264 3.75 5.37 8.57
CA ARG A 264 5.04 5.84 8.02
C ARG A 264 6.01 6.28 9.11
N LEU A 265 5.56 7.07 10.08
CA LEU A 265 6.38 7.48 11.23
C LEU A 265 6.94 6.26 11.98
N GLN A 266 6.10 5.26 12.25
CA GLN A 266 6.53 4.04 12.92
C GLN A 266 7.59 3.30 12.08
N THR A 267 7.33 3.10 10.79
CA THR A 267 8.28 2.43 9.89
C THR A 267 9.63 3.15 9.82
N GLN A 268 9.62 4.49 9.71
CA GLN A 268 10.85 5.28 9.68
C GLN A 268 11.57 5.31 11.03
N ARG A 269 10.84 5.33 12.15
CA ARG A 269 11.43 5.26 13.48
C ARG A 269 12.14 3.94 13.70
N ASP A 270 11.48 2.84 13.32
CA ASP A 270 12.06 1.50 13.47
C ASP A 270 13.31 1.36 12.55
N ALA A 271 13.29 1.93 11.35
CA ALA A 271 14.47 2.01 10.48
C ALA A 271 15.60 2.86 11.08
N ALA A 272 15.28 4.01 11.71
CA ALA A 272 16.25 4.87 12.37
C ALA A 272 16.91 4.18 13.58
N LEU A 273 16.14 3.41 14.36
CA LEU A 273 16.67 2.60 15.46
C LEU A 273 17.62 1.51 14.96
N VAL A 274 17.27 0.81 13.87
CA VAL A 274 18.15 -0.18 13.23
C VAL A 274 19.44 0.47 12.70
N ALA A 275 19.36 1.72 12.23
CA ALA A 275 20.51 2.50 11.76
C ALA A 275 21.26 3.23 12.90
N GLU A 276 20.89 3.02 14.16
CA GLU A 276 21.48 3.66 15.35
C GLU A 276 21.43 5.21 15.33
N ILE A 277 20.41 5.79 14.70
CA ILE A 277 20.19 7.25 14.63
C ILE A 277 19.19 7.67 15.72
N GLU A 278 19.65 7.69 16.98
CA GLU A 278 18.80 7.94 18.15
C GLU A 278 18.06 9.29 18.10
N SER A 279 18.73 10.36 17.63
CA SER A 279 18.12 11.69 17.54
C SER A 279 16.91 11.70 16.63
N LEU A 280 16.99 11.00 15.50
CA LEU A 280 15.89 10.90 14.56
C LEU A 280 14.76 10.03 15.12
N ALA A 281 15.09 8.90 15.74
CA ALA A 281 14.09 8.04 16.36
C ALA A 281 13.28 8.80 17.42
N ALA A 282 13.94 9.67 18.21
CA ALA A 282 13.30 10.53 19.19
C ALA A 282 12.38 11.58 18.54
N GLU A 283 12.82 12.23 17.46
CA GLU A 283 12.01 13.20 16.71
C GLU A 283 10.73 12.56 16.14
N LEU A 284 10.86 11.42 15.46
CA LEU A 284 9.73 10.68 14.89
C LEU A 284 8.77 10.18 15.98
N GLN A 285 9.30 9.78 17.13
CA GLN A 285 8.49 9.39 18.28
C GLN A 285 7.67 10.57 18.82
N GLU A 286 8.25 11.76 18.90
CA GLU A 286 7.55 12.95 19.39
C GLU A 286 6.47 13.41 18.40
N ALA A 287 6.76 13.41 17.09
CA ALA A 287 5.75 13.64 16.05
C ALA A 287 4.58 12.65 16.16
N GLY A 288 4.87 11.36 16.38
CA GLY A 288 3.87 10.33 16.59
C GLY A 288 3.02 10.55 17.84
N ARG A 289 3.61 10.98 18.96
CA ARG A 289 2.87 11.33 20.19
C ARG A 289 1.93 12.51 19.95
N SER A 290 2.38 13.51 19.20
CA SER A 290 1.60 14.69 18.85
C SER A 290 0.35 14.32 18.03
N LEU A 291 0.51 13.48 17.00
CA LEU A 291 -0.63 12.93 16.23
C LEU A 291 -1.57 12.07 17.09
N PHE A 292 -1.02 11.23 17.96
CA PHE A 292 -1.84 10.40 18.84
C PHE A 292 -2.69 11.26 19.79
N SER A 293 -2.13 12.35 20.31
CA SER A 293 -2.84 13.28 21.18
C SER A 293 -4.09 13.88 20.51
N ILE A 294 -4.00 14.32 19.25
CA ILE A 294 -5.18 14.87 18.56
C ILE A 294 -6.20 13.77 18.20
N LYS A 295 -5.76 12.55 17.87
CA LYS A 295 -6.65 11.39 17.67
C LYS A 295 -7.49 11.11 18.93
N LEU A 296 -6.88 11.18 20.11
CA LEU A 296 -7.59 10.99 21.38
C LEU A 296 -8.65 12.08 21.64
N GLN A 297 -8.34 13.34 21.32
CA GLN A 297 -9.28 14.45 21.46
C GLN A 297 -10.50 14.31 20.52
N LEU A 298 -10.29 13.75 19.33
CA LEU A 298 -11.32 13.55 18.31
C LEU A 298 -12.14 12.26 18.50
N ALA A 299 -11.64 11.28 19.26
CA ALA A 299 -12.32 10.01 19.44
C ALA A 299 -13.78 10.14 19.93
N PRO A 300 -14.13 11.02 20.90
CA PRO A 300 -15.52 11.23 21.30
C PRO A 300 -16.41 11.75 20.16
N VAL A 301 -15.89 12.70 19.36
CA VAL A 301 -16.62 13.30 18.22
C VAL A 301 -16.90 12.26 17.13
N LEU A 302 -15.94 11.38 16.88
CA LEU A 302 -16.09 10.31 15.89
C LEU A 302 -17.04 9.21 16.34
N ARG A 303 -17.04 8.89 17.65
CA ARG A 303 -17.92 7.87 18.25
C ARG A 303 -19.37 8.34 18.30
N ASP A 304 -19.59 9.58 18.71
CA ASP A 304 -20.92 10.17 18.77
C ASP A 304 -20.89 11.64 18.32
N PRO A 305 -21.26 11.93 17.07
CA PRO A 305 -21.24 13.28 16.53
C PRO A 305 -22.37 14.17 17.07
N TYR A 306 -23.28 13.65 17.89
CA TYR A 306 -24.41 14.39 18.47
C TYR A 306 -24.25 14.63 19.98
N ILE A 307 -23.33 13.95 20.66
CA ILE A 307 -23.04 14.22 22.06
C ILE A 307 -22.43 15.61 22.23
N ASP A 308 -22.99 16.33 23.20
CA ASP A 308 -22.33 17.49 23.77
C ASP A 308 -21.14 17.02 24.59
N VAL A 309 -19.97 17.09 24.00
CA VAL A 309 -18.77 16.96 24.80
C VAL A 309 -18.54 18.34 25.40
N ASP A 310 -19.10 18.57 26.59
CA ASP A 310 -18.72 19.75 27.37
C ASP A 310 -17.26 19.56 27.82
N PHE A 311 -16.36 19.99 26.94
CA PHE A 311 -14.92 19.94 27.15
C PHE A 311 -14.47 20.92 28.23
N ASN A 312 -15.33 21.87 28.63
CA ASN A 312 -15.01 22.81 29.71
C ASN A 312 -15.32 22.21 31.08
N GLU A 313 -16.36 21.37 31.21
CA GLU A 313 -16.65 20.65 32.46
C GLU A 313 -15.71 19.45 32.70
N ARG A 314 -15.17 18.84 31.64
CA ARG A 314 -14.11 17.83 31.75
C ARG A 314 -12.71 18.46 31.69
N GLN A 315 -12.41 19.42 32.57
CA GLN A 315 -11.05 19.83 32.90
C GLN A 315 -10.36 18.81 33.84
N ASP A 316 -10.52 17.50 33.59
CA ASP A 316 -9.46 16.58 33.98
C ASP A 316 -8.23 17.04 33.18
N ARG A 317 -7.12 17.32 33.84
CA ARG A 317 -5.94 17.88 33.17
C ARG A 317 -5.60 16.97 31.98
N PRO A 318 -5.10 17.48 30.85
CA PRO A 318 -4.62 16.62 29.76
C PRO A 318 -3.57 15.59 30.24
N GLN A 319 -2.89 15.86 31.38
CA GLN A 319 -2.10 14.87 32.12
C GLN A 319 -2.93 13.71 32.69
N ASP A 320 -4.05 13.96 33.37
CA ASP A 320 -4.91 12.91 33.93
C ASP A 320 -5.56 12.06 32.82
N LEU A 321 -5.95 12.68 31.71
CA LEU A 321 -6.48 11.95 30.57
C LEU A 321 -5.39 11.10 29.91
N ARG A 322 -4.15 11.61 29.82
CA ARG A 322 -2.97 10.85 29.37
C ARG A 322 -2.63 9.71 30.31
N GLU A 323 -2.68 9.91 31.63
CA GLU A 323 -2.42 8.86 32.62
C GLU A 323 -3.51 7.78 32.59
N ARG A 324 -4.78 8.17 32.46
CA ARG A 324 -5.90 7.23 32.34
C ARG A 324 -5.88 6.47 31.01
N LEU A 325 -5.50 7.12 29.92
CA LEU A 325 -5.35 6.46 28.62
C LEU A 325 -4.07 5.65 28.53
N ALA A 326 -2.98 6.05 29.19
CA ALA A 326 -1.79 5.24 29.33
C ALA A 326 -2.06 4.01 30.20
N ALA A 327 -2.84 4.15 31.27
CA ALA A 327 -3.33 3.03 32.07
C ALA A 327 -4.26 2.14 31.24
N SER A 328 -5.24 2.71 30.54
CA SER A 328 -6.15 1.94 29.67
C SER A 328 -5.45 1.29 28.49
N ALA A 329 -4.44 1.94 27.90
CA ALA A 329 -3.64 1.38 26.80
C ALA A 329 -2.63 0.37 27.32
N ALA A 330 -2.13 0.51 28.56
CA ALA A 330 -1.34 -0.53 29.23
C ALA A 330 -2.22 -1.73 29.55
N ASP A 331 -3.44 -1.53 30.04
CA ASP A 331 -4.42 -2.59 30.30
C ASP A 331 -4.85 -3.29 28.98
N GLU A 332 -5.11 -2.53 27.91
CA GLU A 332 -5.38 -3.10 26.57
C GLU A 332 -4.16 -3.79 25.99
N ALA A 333 -2.96 -3.20 26.13
CA ALA A 333 -1.72 -3.82 25.67
C ALA A 333 -1.42 -5.09 26.46
N GLU A 334 -1.68 -5.15 27.76
CA GLU A 334 -1.51 -6.33 28.61
C GLU A 334 -2.58 -7.39 28.29
N ALA A 335 -3.83 -6.98 28.08
CA ALA A 335 -4.92 -7.84 27.65
C ALA A 335 -4.74 -8.39 26.22
N VAL A 336 -4.03 -7.65 25.34
CA VAL A 336 -3.74 -8.06 23.96
C VAL A 336 -2.40 -8.81 23.87
N ALA A 337 -1.38 -8.43 24.64
CA ALA A 337 -0.06 -9.07 24.66
C ALA A 337 -0.06 -10.39 25.42
N GLY A 338 -0.77 -10.49 26.56
CA GLY A 338 -0.86 -11.73 27.34
C GLY A 338 -1.34 -12.94 26.52
N PRO A 339 -2.39 -12.81 25.70
CA PRO A 339 -2.83 -13.88 24.80
C PRO A 339 -2.04 -13.93 23.47
N ARG A 340 -1.59 -12.80 22.92
CA ARG A 340 -0.91 -12.79 21.60
C ARG A 340 0.55 -13.20 21.65
N GLU A 341 1.29 -12.98 22.72
CA GLU A 341 2.67 -13.46 22.82
C GLU A 341 2.69 -14.98 23.02
N ALA A 342 1.81 -15.52 23.87
CA ALA A 342 1.59 -16.96 23.99
C ALA A 342 1.11 -17.58 22.66
N SER A 343 0.16 -16.95 21.96
CA SER A 343 -0.34 -17.44 20.66
C SER A 343 0.69 -17.29 19.53
N LYS A 344 1.51 -16.23 19.51
CA LYS A 344 2.58 -16.07 18.52
C LYS A 344 3.69 -17.08 18.75
N GLU A 345 4.12 -17.33 19.99
CA GLU A 345 5.08 -18.40 20.27
C GLU A 345 4.53 -19.76 19.88
N GLU A 346 3.26 -20.07 20.17
CA GLU A 346 2.63 -21.32 19.74
C GLU A 346 2.52 -21.43 18.21
N LEU A 347 2.19 -20.34 17.51
CA LEU A 347 2.15 -20.28 16.04
C LEU A 347 3.55 -20.40 15.43
N TYR A 348 4.58 -19.76 15.99
CA TYR A 348 5.96 -19.88 15.54
C TYR A 348 6.51 -21.29 15.78
N VAL A 349 6.24 -21.87 16.96
CA VAL A 349 6.61 -23.26 17.28
C VAL A 349 5.85 -24.25 16.39
N GLY A 350 4.57 -23.99 16.11
CA GLY A 350 3.76 -24.77 15.18
C GLY A 350 4.30 -24.74 13.75
N ALA A 351 4.57 -23.54 13.22
CA ALA A 351 5.15 -23.34 11.90
C ALA A 351 6.55 -23.95 11.78
N LEU A 352 7.39 -23.85 12.82
CA LEU A 352 8.70 -24.50 12.86
C LEU A 352 8.59 -26.03 12.85
N LYS A 353 7.64 -26.61 13.60
CA LYS A 353 7.37 -28.06 13.57
C LYS A 353 6.86 -28.51 12.21
N GLU A 354 5.99 -27.74 11.57
CA GLU A 354 5.48 -28.04 10.24
C GLU A 354 6.59 -27.95 9.17
N MET A 355 7.43 -26.91 9.22
CA MET A 355 8.61 -26.80 8.34
C MET A 355 9.61 -27.94 8.56
N GLN A 356 9.85 -28.34 9.81
CA GLN A 356 10.71 -29.49 10.12
C GLN A 356 10.10 -30.80 9.59
N GLY A 357 8.78 -30.99 9.72
CA GLY A 357 8.05 -32.13 9.17
C GLY A 357 8.14 -32.19 7.64
N LYS A 358 7.88 -31.06 6.96
CA LYS A 358 8.02 -30.95 5.49
C LYS A 358 9.46 -31.22 5.04
N LYS A 359 10.45 -30.69 5.75
CA LYS A 359 11.87 -30.94 5.46
C LYS A 359 12.24 -32.41 5.64
N GLN A 360 11.73 -33.08 6.69
CA GLN A 360 11.94 -34.51 6.90
C GLN A 360 11.28 -35.35 5.81
N ALA A 361 10.04 -35.04 5.42
CA ALA A 361 9.34 -35.70 4.32
C ALA A 361 10.11 -35.55 2.99
N GLN A 362 10.62 -34.35 2.70
CA GLN A 362 11.41 -34.09 1.49
C GLN A 362 12.74 -34.85 1.50
N ILE A 363 13.41 -34.95 2.66
CA ILE A 363 14.63 -35.78 2.81
C ILE A 363 14.31 -37.26 2.58
N GLU A 364 13.17 -37.75 3.06
CA GLU A 364 12.76 -39.13 2.88
C GLU A 364 12.39 -39.45 1.42
N GLU A 365 11.75 -38.52 0.72
CA GLU A 365 11.44 -38.61 -0.70
C GLU A 365 12.72 -38.61 -1.55
N LEU A 366 13.69 -37.75 -1.24
CA LEU A 366 15.02 -37.75 -1.87
C LEU A 366 15.75 -39.07 -1.65
N ARG A 367 15.67 -39.66 -0.44
CA ARG A 367 16.25 -40.99 -0.16
C ARG A 367 15.57 -42.10 -0.96
N LYS A 368 14.24 -42.06 -1.13
CA LYS A 368 13.48 -43.02 -1.95
C LYS A 368 13.87 -42.90 -3.43
N SER A 369 13.97 -41.67 -3.94
CA SER A 369 14.43 -41.39 -5.30
C SER A 369 15.86 -41.88 -5.54
N GLN A 370 16.80 -41.60 -4.62
CA GLN A 370 18.17 -42.11 -4.71
C GLN A 370 18.22 -43.65 -4.76
N LYS A 371 17.48 -44.34 -3.88
CA LYS A 371 17.41 -45.81 -3.90
C LYS A 371 16.88 -46.36 -5.23
N GLN A 372 15.89 -45.71 -5.84
CA GLN A 372 15.41 -46.09 -7.17
C GLN A 372 16.50 -45.92 -8.24
N THR A 373 17.21 -44.79 -8.23
CA THR A 373 18.30 -44.57 -9.20
C THR A 373 19.46 -45.57 -9.03
N ASP A 374 19.78 -45.97 -7.80
CA ASP A 374 20.82 -46.97 -7.53
C ASP A 374 20.40 -48.37 -7.98
N LEU A 375 19.14 -48.76 -7.74
CA LEU A 375 18.59 -50.02 -8.25
C LEU A 375 18.58 -50.08 -9.77
N GLU A 376 18.25 -48.97 -10.45
CA GLU A 376 18.32 -48.90 -11.91
C GLU A 376 19.76 -49.02 -12.43
N LYS A 377 20.72 -48.34 -11.80
CA LYS A 377 22.14 -48.48 -12.13
C LYS A 377 22.61 -49.92 -11.92
N GLN A 378 22.19 -50.58 -10.84
CA GLN A 378 22.54 -51.97 -10.56
C GLN A 378 21.95 -52.92 -11.62
N ARG A 379 20.69 -52.71 -12.02
CA ARG A 379 20.07 -53.48 -13.12
C ARG A 379 20.80 -53.27 -14.44
N ARG A 380 21.23 -52.05 -14.76
CA ARG A 380 22.03 -51.78 -15.97
C ARG A 380 23.38 -52.51 -15.92
N ARG A 381 24.09 -52.45 -14.79
CA ARG A 381 25.36 -53.19 -14.60
C ARG A 381 25.17 -54.70 -14.76
N MET A 382 24.09 -55.25 -14.21
CA MET A 382 23.77 -56.68 -14.35
C MET A 382 23.50 -57.07 -15.80
N LYS A 383 22.74 -56.26 -16.56
CA LYS A 383 22.52 -56.48 -17.99
C LYS A 383 23.83 -56.46 -18.79
N TRP A 384 24.74 -55.52 -18.48
CA TRP A 384 26.07 -55.46 -19.11
C TRP A 384 26.94 -56.68 -18.77
N MET A 385 26.93 -57.14 -17.51
CA MET A 385 27.67 -58.35 -17.12
C MET A 385 27.12 -59.61 -17.81
N VAL A 386 25.80 -59.75 -17.91
CA VAL A 386 25.17 -60.87 -18.63
C VAL A 386 25.54 -60.82 -20.12
N ALA A 387 25.45 -59.65 -20.76
CA ALA A 387 25.85 -59.49 -22.16
C ALA A 387 27.34 -59.84 -22.38
N ALA A 388 28.23 -59.38 -21.50
CA ALA A 388 29.65 -59.71 -21.56
C ALA A 388 29.91 -61.22 -21.40
N SER A 389 29.19 -61.89 -20.49
CA SER A 389 29.31 -63.34 -20.29
C SER A 389 28.85 -64.15 -21.52
N ILE A 390 27.80 -63.70 -22.21
CA ILE A 390 27.33 -64.33 -23.45
C ILE A 390 28.38 -64.20 -24.55
N VAL A 391 28.96 -63.00 -24.71
CA VAL A 391 30.03 -62.77 -25.70
C VAL A 391 31.24 -63.65 -25.41
N LEU A 392 31.65 -63.78 -24.14
CA LEU A 392 32.74 -64.67 -23.75
C LEU A 392 32.44 -66.14 -24.03
N ALA A 393 31.22 -66.60 -23.77
CA ALA A 393 30.79 -67.96 -24.04
C ALA A 393 30.80 -68.27 -25.55
N ILE A 394 30.32 -67.35 -26.39
CA ILE A 394 30.36 -67.48 -27.85
C ILE A 394 31.82 -67.53 -28.34
N ALA A 395 32.68 -66.64 -27.85
CA ALA A 395 34.10 -66.66 -28.18
C ALA A 395 34.77 -67.98 -27.79
N SER A 396 34.48 -68.51 -26.60
CA SER A 396 35.00 -69.80 -26.14
C SER A 396 34.50 -70.97 -27.01
N ALA A 397 33.25 -70.94 -27.46
CA ALA A 397 32.70 -71.97 -28.33
C ALA A 397 33.37 -71.94 -29.71
N ILE A 398 33.62 -70.74 -30.27
CA ILE A 398 34.35 -70.58 -31.54
C ILE A 398 35.78 -71.12 -31.40
N VAL A 399 36.48 -70.80 -30.31
CA VAL A 399 37.84 -71.29 -30.05
C VAL A 399 37.86 -72.83 -29.96
N ASN A 400 36.93 -73.45 -29.24
CA ASN A 400 36.84 -74.91 -29.17
C ASN A 400 36.52 -75.54 -30.53
N PHE A 401 35.69 -74.90 -31.36
CA PHE A 401 35.34 -75.40 -32.69
C PHE A 401 36.52 -75.33 -33.68
N VAL A 402 37.43 -74.37 -33.50
CA VAL A 402 38.61 -74.20 -34.37
C VAL A 402 39.79 -75.08 -33.92
N ILE A 403 39.89 -75.43 -32.63
CA ILE A 403 41.07 -76.11 -32.06
C ILE A 403 40.89 -77.64 -31.95
N LEU A 404 39.67 -78.17 -31.97
CA LEU A 404 39.42 -79.62 -31.98
C LEU A 404 39.15 -80.12 -33.42
N PRO A 405 40.13 -80.73 -34.11
CA PRO A 405 39.93 -81.41 -35.38
C PRO A 405 39.19 -82.74 -35.25
#